data_AF-A0A2V7U7C3-F1
#
_entry.id   AF-A0A2V7U7C3-F1
#
_cell.length_a   1.000
_cell.length_b   1.000
_cell.length_c   1.000
_cell.angle_alpha   90.00
_cell.angle_beta   90.00
_cell.angle_gamma   90.00
#
_symmetry.space_group_name_H-M   'P 1'
#
loop_
_entity.id
_entity.type
_entity.pdbx_description
1 polymer ?
#
loop_
_entity_poly.entity_id
_entity_poly.type
_entity_poly.pdbx_seq_one_letter_code
_entity_poly.pdbx_strand_id
1 'polypeptide(L)'
;MDSRRLRILESVLALFPESSPPVTRVGIELECFVDPAAGGRYGWDDHLALQERLRRGLPSLTPTVHSLGLEPGGQWELRSVALDGAEGLRAFARDARRIEQSLRDEGCRVAFQGIRPGGTTGRVISPDRRAHLLRDYLQQRSRSAAEMMADTAACQLTLDPTPWTDALELLRAVVRLRDDLERRWNPWRSGPSRREIWAQVDPERCVPPRGMSEGTWSDEACLDHVLSRPSIVAAAADGRLIPFEGSFYDAVAALPVGDDLAACFGRFMKHIYYPVKPRVMPELRLLDSREPERLAELEHLLAGLGLPGWCSGARRPAVLSTP
;
A
#
# COMPACT_ATOMS: atom_id res chain seq x y z
N MET A 1 -28.82 8.34 -11.94
CA MET A 1 -28.31 7.75 -10.69
C MET A 1 -29.45 7.73 -9.69
N ASP A 2 -29.69 6.62 -8.97
CA ASP A 2 -30.74 6.57 -7.92
C ASP A 2 -30.41 7.58 -6.80
N SER A 3 -31.44 8.21 -6.23
CA SER A 3 -31.32 9.22 -5.16
C SER A 3 -30.53 8.72 -3.96
N ARG A 4 -30.63 7.42 -3.62
CA ARG A 4 -29.87 6.81 -2.52
C ARG A 4 -28.38 6.77 -2.84
N ARG A 5 -28.03 6.38 -4.07
CA ARG A 5 -26.65 6.28 -4.53
C ARG A 5 -25.97 7.66 -4.53
N LEU A 6 -26.68 8.69 -4.98
CA LEU A 6 -26.21 10.08 -4.92
C LEU A 6 -25.89 10.52 -3.49
N ARG A 7 -26.81 10.27 -2.53
CA ARG A 7 -26.58 10.62 -1.12
C ARG A 7 -25.36 9.90 -0.52
N ILE A 8 -25.15 8.63 -0.87
CA ILE A 8 -23.96 7.89 -0.41
C ILE A 8 -22.69 8.50 -1.00
N LEU A 9 -22.69 8.82 -2.30
CA LEU A 9 -21.56 9.46 -2.97
C LEU A 9 -21.19 10.80 -2.31
N GLU A 10 -22.18 11.67 -2.08
CA GLU A 10 -22.00 12.96 -1.40
C GLU A 10 -21.47 12.78 0.03
N SER A 11 -21.99 11.79 0.76
CA SER A 11 -21.55 11.49 2.12
C SER A 11 -20.11 10.97 2.18
N VAL A 12 -19.67 10.21 1.17
CA VAL A 12 -18.28 9.75 1.07
C VAL A 12 -17.35 10.90 0.68
N LEU A 13 -17.76 11.78 -0.24
CA LEU A 13 -17.00 12.99 -0.58
C LEU A 13 -16.80 13.89 0.65
N ALA A 14 -17.82 14.01 1.50
CA ALA A 14 -17.75 14.78 2.74
C ALA A 14 -16.78 14.20 3.79
N LEU A 15 -16.24 12.98 3.60
CA LEU A 15 -15.17 12.44 4.45
C LEU A 15 -13.80 13.06 4.14
N PHE A 16 -13.63 13.65 2.96
CA PHE A 16 -12.40 14.29 2.54
C PHE A 16 -12.38 15.74 3.03
N PRO A 17 -11.22 16.27 3.43
CA PRO A 17 -11.11 17.68 3.77
C PRO A 17 -11.38 18.55 2.53
N GLU A 18 -11.89 19.77 2.75
CA GLU A 18 -12.14 20.74 1.67
C GLU A 18 -10.85 21.38 1.13
N SER A 19 -9.76 21.36 1.91
CA SER A 19 -8.46 21.89 1.53
C SER A 19 -7.31 21.04 2.07
N SER A 20 -6.21 21.01 1.32
CA SER A 20 -4.96 20.38 1.74
C SER A 20 -4.10 21.35 2.54
N PRO A 21 -3.71 21.03 3.79
CA PRO A 21 -2.46 21.59 4.28
C PRO A 21 -1.31 21.09 3.40
N PRO A 22 -0.16 21.79 3.36
CA PRO A 22 1.06 21.27 2.75
C PRO A 22 1.32 19.84 3.27
N VAL A 23 1.70 18.91 2.39
CA VAL A 23 2.11 17.56 2.81
C VAL A 23 3.37 17.72 3.66
N THR A 24 3.25 17.49 4.96
CA THR A 24 4.35 17.68 5.93
C THR A 24 4.83 16.36 6.49
N ARG A 25 3.95 15.36 6.51
CA ARG A 25 4.22 14.04 7.07
C ARG A 25 3.94 12.92 6.10
N VAL A 26 4.67 11.84 6.29
CA VAL A 26 4.52 10.61 5.53
C VAL A 26 4.51 9.42 6.48
N GLY A 27 3.55 8.51 6.29
CA GLY A 27 3.60 7.16 6.83
C GLY A 27 4.27 6.24 5.81
N ILE A 28 5.08 5.29 6.28
CA ILE A 28 5.75 4.29 5.46
C ILE A 28 5.27 2.91 5.90
N GLU A 29 4.92 2.08 4.92
CA GLU A 29 4.81 0.63 5.08
C GLU A 29 5.92 0.00 4.23
N LEU A 30 6.87 -0.67 4.87
CA LEU A 30 8.00 -1.33 4.21
C LEU A 30 7.90 -2.84 4.43
N GLU A 31 7.71 -3.58 3.35
CA GLU A 31 7.57 -5.04 3.38
C GLU A 31 8.92 -5.72 3.09
N CYS A 32 9.24 -6.82 3.75
CA CYS A 32 10.44 -7.61 3.43
C CYS A 32 10.21 -9.11 3.53
N PHE A 33 11.06 -9.88 2.86
CA PHE A 33 11.07 -11.33 2.99
C PHE A 33 12.03 -11.75 4.08
N VAL A 34 11.61 -12.67 4.93
CA VAL A 34 12.40 -13.23 6.03
C VAL A 34 12.43 -14.75 5.90
N ASP A 35 13.61 -15.33 5.73
CA ASP A 35 13.80 -16.78 5.63
C ASP A 35 14.92 -17.24 6.58
N PRO A 36 15.04 -18.54 6.92
CA PRO A 36 16.21 -19.05 7.64
C PRO A 36 17.50 -18.86 6.84
N ALA A 37 18.58 -18.43 7.50
CA ALA A 37 19.89 -18.28 6.85
C ALA A 37 20.49 -19.63 6.42
N ALA A 38 20.16 -20.71 7.14
CA ALA A 38 20.56 -22.08 6.80
C ALA A 38 19.89 -22.62 5.52
N GLY A 39 18.96 -21.87 4.92
CA GLY A 39 18.18 -22.28 3.77
C GLY A 39 16.80 -22.84 4.15
N GLY A 40 15.98 -23.10 3.13
CA GLY A 40 14.56 -23.44 3.31
C GLY A 40 13.68 -22.19 3.37
N ARG A 41 12.46 -22.38 3.88
CA ARG A 41 11.44 -21.33 4.05
C ARG A 41 10.75 -21.51 5.38
N TYR A 42 10.45 -20.40 6.02
CA TYR A 42 9.59 -20.41 7.20
C TYR A 42 8.16 -20.78 6.80
N GLY A 43 7.47 -21.51 7.67
CA GLY A 43 6.02 -21.62 7.66
C GLY A 43 5.37 -20.41 8.33
N TRP A 44 4.02 -20.37 8.34
CA TRP A 44 3.29 -19.28 8.98
C TRP A 44 3.57 -19.18 10.49
N ASP A 45 3.55 -20.31 11.19
CA ASP A 45 3.77 -20.35 12.64
C ASP A 45 5.19 -19.94 13.02
N ASP A 46 6.17 -20.22 12.16
CA ASP A 46 7.55 -19.76 12.35
C ASP A 46 7.64 -18.23 12.30
N HIS A 47 6.97 -17.60 11.31
CA HIS A 47 6.91 -16.15 11.21
C HIS A 47 6.24 -15.51 12.43
N LEU A 48 5.13 -16.09 12.90
CA LEU A 48 4.44 -15.61 14.10
C LEU A 48 5.33 -15.72 15.35
N ALA A 49 5.97 -16.88 15.53
CA ALA A 49 6.85 -17.11 16.66
C ALA A 49 8.05 -16.14 16.66
N LEU A 50 8.65 -15.90 15.49
CA LEU A 50 9.76 -14.96 15.33
C LEU A 50 9.32 -13.50 15.58
N GLN A 51 8.16 -13.09 15.06
CA GLN A 51 7.60 -11.75 15.29
C GLN A 51 7.31 -11.49 16.77
N GLU A 52 6.75 -12.48 17.47
CA GLU A 52 6.46 -12.38 18.91
C GLU A 52 7.75 -12.23 19.74
N ARG A 53 8.82 -12.96 19.40
CA ARG A 53 10.12 -12.81 20.07
C ARG A 53 10.68 -11.39 19.91
N LEU A 54 10.66 -10.87 18.69
CA LEU A 54 11.20 -9.54 18.40
C LEU A 54 10.35 -8.39 18.97
N ARG A 55 9.01 -8.52 18.99
CA ARG A 55 8.11 -7.49 19.53
C ARG A 55 8.41 -7.11 20.98
N ARG A 56 8.94 -8.02 21.79
CA ARG A 56 9.19 -7.76 23.22
C ARG A 56 10.36 -6.81 23.47
N GLY A 57 11.27 -6.63 22.51
CA GLY A 57 12.46 -5.76 22.64
C GLY A 57 12.48 -4.53 21.73
N LEU A 58 11.65 -4.50 20.69
CA LEU A 58 11.75 -3.48 19.63
C LEU A 58 11.14 -2.10 19.93
N PRO A 59 10.01 -1.93 20.65
CA PRO A 59 9.34 -0.63 20.76
C PRO A 59 10.19 0.49 21.35
N SER A 60 11.12 0.19 22.27
CA SER A 60 12.04 1.18 22.84
C SER A 60 13.25 1.47 21.94
N LEU A 61 13.61 0.55 21.04
CA LEU A 61 14.78 0.64 20.17
C LEU A 61 14.46 1.19 18.78
N THR A 62 13.18 1.22 18.41
CA THR A 62 12.69 1.59 17.07
C THR A 62 11.52 2.57 17.15
N PRO A 63 11.72 3.78 17.70
CA PRO A 63 10.65 4.74 17.99
C PRO A 63 9.85 5.19 16.76
N THR A 64 10.41 5.07 15.56
CA THR A 64 9.70 5.43 14.32
C THR A 64 8.87 4.28 13.74
N VAL A 65 9.06 3.05 14.21
CA VAL A 65 8.29 1.87 13.79
C VAL A 65 7.14 1.67 14.78
N HIS A 66 5.93 1.96 14.33
CA HIS A 66 4.74 1.84 15.15
C HIS A 66 4.30 0.39 15.33
N SER A 67 4.42 -0.42 14.27
CA SER A 67 3.99 -1.82 14.32
C SER A 67 4.77 -2.68 13.35
N LEU A 68 4.89 -3.96 13.72
CA LEU A 68 5.26 -5.04 12.82
C LEU A 68 4.01 -5.80 12.43
N GLY A 69 3.85 -6.12 11.16
CA GLY A 69 2.76 -6.93 10.61
C GLY A 69 3.28 -8.11 9.79
N LEU A 70 2.36 -8.99 9.40
CA LEU A 70 2.60 -9.99 8.37
C LEU A 70 1.59 -9.77 7.26
N GLU A 71 2.08 -9.70 6.02
CA GLU A 71 1.26 -9.78 4.83
C GLU A 71 0.82 -11.23 4.57
N PRO A 72 -0.19 -11.47 3.69
CA PRO A 72 -0.74 -12.80 3.48
C PRO A 72 0.27 -13.88 3.13
N GLY A 73 1.44 -13.52 2.58
CA GLY A 73 2.52 -14.44 2.22
C GLY A 73 3.60 -14.68 3.27
N GLY A 74 3.43 -14.15 4.48
CA GLY A 74 4.46 -14.13 5.50
C GLY A 74 5.55 -13.07 5.28
N GLN A 75 5.38 -12.15 4.32
CA GLN A 75 6.24 -10.97 4.24
C GLN A 75 6.06 -10.15 5.52
N TRP A 76 7.16 -9.68 6.07
CA TRP A 76 7.16 -8.83 7.24
C TRP A 76 6.89 -7.40 6.83
N GLU A 77 5.93 -6.74 7.47
CA GLU A 77 5.64 -5.34 7.20
C GLU A 77 6.03 -4.47 8.38
N LEU A 78 6.88 -3.48 8.14
CA LEU A 78 7.26 -2.45 9.09
C LEU A 78 6.41 -1.21 8.81
N ARG A 79 5.52 -0.85 9.72
CA ARG A 79 4.70 0.36 9.60
C ARG A 79 5.26 1.47 10.47
N SER A 80 5.49 2.64 9.90
CA SER A 80 5.97 3.79 10.64
C SER A 80 4.87 4.52 11.42
N VAL A 81 5.27 5.35 12.38
CA VAL A 81 4.46 6.51 12.80
C VAL A 81 4.38 7.54 11.65
N ALA A 82 3.61 8.61 11.80
CA ALA A 82 3.71 9.74 10.88
C ALA A 82 5.10 10.40 11.01
N LEU A 83 5.84 10.51 9.91
CA LEU A 83 7.23 10.98 9.88
C LEU A 83 7.34 12.36 9.26
N ASP A 84 8.06 13.27 9.90
CA ASP A 84 8.29 14.62 9.40
C ASP A 84 9.43 14.65 8.37
N GLY A 85 9.06 14.89 7.11
CA GLY A 85 9.98 15.12 6.00
C GLY A 85 11.16 14.14 5.91
N ALA A 86 12.29 14.66 5.43
CA ALA A 86 13.49 13.89 5.13
C ALA A 86 14.17 13.26 6.37
N GLU A 87 14.11 13.95 7.51
CA GLU A 87 14.73 13.45 8.74
C GLU A 87 13.95 12.26 9.29
N GLY A 88 12.62 12.31 9.25
CA GLY A 88 11.76 11.20 9.60
C GLY A 88 12.04 9.96 8.74
N LEU A 89 12.17 10.13 7.41
CA LEU A 89 12.57 9.04 6.50
C LEU A 89 13.91 8.41 6.91
N ARG A 90 14.91 9.24 7.21
CA ARG A 90 16.23 8.76 7.66
C ARG A 90 16.18 8.07 9.03
N ALA A 91 15.31 8.53 9.93
CA ALA A 91 15.11 7.91 11.23
C ALA A 91 14.47 6.52 11.11
N PHE A 92 13.42 6.40 10.29
CA PHE A 92 12.82 5.12 9.96
C PHE A 92 13.79 4.16 9.28
N ALA A 93 14.64 4.64 8.37
CA ALA A 93 15.71 3.85 7.77
C ALA A 93 16.72 3.29 8.80
N ARG A 94 16.98 4.01 9.90
CA ARG A 94 17.85 3.50 10.98
C ARG A 94 17.14 2.42 11.80
N ASP A 95 15.86 2.63 12.09
CA ASP A 95 15.08 1.69 12.89
C ASP A 95 14.79 0.39 12.13
N ALA A 96 14.48 0.48 10.84
CA ALA A 96 14.33 -0.68 9.96
C ALA A 96 15.62 -1.51 9.86
N ARG A 97 16.80 -0.86 9.82
CA ARG A 97 18.10 -1.55 9.91
C ARG A 97 18.31 -2.28 11.23
N ARG A 98 17.87 -1.71 12.35
CA ARG A 98 17.98 -2.39 13.65
C ARG A 98 17.14 -3.65 13.66
N ILE A 99 15.92 -3.59 13.11
CA ILE A 99 15.05 -4.76 12.96
C ILE A 99 15.71 -5.81 12.06
N GLU A 100 16.26 -5.39 10.92
CA GLU A 100 17.00 -6.29 10.04
C GLU A 100 18.18 -6.96 10.76
N GLN A 101 18.96 -6.20 11.54
CA GLN A 101 20.07 -6.76 12.30
C GLN A 101 19.58 -7.76 13.36
N SER A 102 18.52 -7.44 14.10
CA SER A 102 17.93 -8.38 15.08
C SER A 102 17.44 -9.67 14.42
N LEU A 103 16.86 -9.59 13.22
CA LEU A 103 16.49 -10.77 12.44
C LEU A 103 17.71 -11.60 12.02
N ARG A 104 18.81 -10.95 11.61
CA ARG A 104 20.06 -11.62 11.27
C ARG A 104 20.70 -12.31 12.48
N ASP A 105 20.64 -11.68 13.65
CA ASP A 105 21.13 -12.24 14.91
C ASP A 105 20.33 -13.50 15.31
N GLU A 106 19.04 -13.57 14.96
CA GLU A 106 18.19 -14.76 15.07
C GLU A 106 18.45 -15.81 13.96
N GLY A 107 19.52 -15.64 13.17
CA GLY A 107 19.87 -16.58 12.10
C GLY A 107 18.96 -16.48 10.87
N CYS A 108 18.34 -15.34 10.62
CA CYS A 108 17.52 -15.12 9.43
C CYS A 108 18.28 -14.40 8.31
N ARG A 109 17.87 -14.68 7.08
CA ARG A 109 18.15 -13.86 5.91
C ARG A 109 16.96 -12.92 5.69
N VAL A 110 17.25 -11.64 5.50
CA VAL A 110 16.26 -10.60 5.20
C VAL A 110 16.50 -10.08 3.79
N ALA A 111 15.44 -9.91 3.00
CA ALA A 111 15.51 -9.36 1.66
C ALA A 111 14.46 -8.26 1.46
N PHE A 112 14.93 -7.03 1.30
CA PHE A 112 14.10 -5.89 0.92
C PHE A 112 14.11 -5.72 -0.60
N GLN A 113 13.19 -6.38 -1.28
CA GLN A 113 13.07 -6.31 -2.74
C GLN A 113 11.64 -6.53 -3.19
N GLY A 114 11.28 -6.01 -4.36
CA GLY A 114 9.92 -6.07 -4.90
C GLY A 114 9.33 -7.48 -5.06
N ILE A 115 10.20 -8.46 -5.33
CA ILE A 115 9.83 -9.82 -5.69
C ILE A 115 10.66 -10.82 -4.90
N ARG A 116 10.05 -11.89 -4.40
CA ARG A 116 10.73 -12.87 -3.54
C ARG A 116 11.97 -13.49 -4.21
N PRO A 117 13.12 -13.55 -3.50
CA PRO A 117 14.29 -14.25 -4.01
C PRO A 117 14.02 -15.76 -4.14
N GLY A 118 14.48 -16.37 -5.23
CA GLY A 118 14.35 -17.81 -5.44
C GLY A 118 12.95 -18.29 -5.88
N GLY A 119 12.04 -17.38 -6.25
CA GLY A 119 10.78 -17.70 -6.92
C GLY A 119 9.66 -18.22 -6.00
N THR A 120 8.71 -18.93 -6.63
CA THR A 120 7.35 -19.15 -6.13
C THR A 120 7.12 -20.47 -5.37
N THR A 121 8.16 -21.29 -5.22
CA THR A 121 8.06 -22.62 -4.59
C THR A 121 7.95 -22.51 -3.07
N GLY A 122 6.99 -23.18 -2.43
CA GLY A 122 6.86 -23.15 -0.96
C GLY A 122 6.29 -21.84 -0.42
N ARG A 123 5.27 -21.28 -1.09
CA ARG A 123 4.52 -20.13 -0.59
C ARG A 123 3.86 -20.47 0.74
N VAL A 124 4.07 -19.60 1.71
CA VAL A 124 3.20 -19.52 2.88
C VAL A 124 1.99 -18.69 2.48
N ILE A 125 0.80 -19.08 2.92
CA ILE A 125 -0.37 -18.22 2.93
C ILE A 125 -0.92 -18.22 4.34
N SER A 126 -1.22 -17.04 4.86
CA SER A 126 -1.85 -16.87 6.17
C SER A 126 -3.10 -17.75 6.29
N PRO A 127 -3.26 -18.48 7.39
CA PRO A 127 -4.48 -19.22 7.69
C PRO A 127 -5.64 -18.30 8.10
N ASP A 128 -5.40 -16.98 8.22
CA ASP A 128 -6.42 -16.03 8.60
C ASP A 128 -7.56 -15.99 7.57
N ARG A 129 -8.77 -15.75 8.08
CA ARG A 129 -9.99 -15.79 7.28
C ARG A 129 -9.98 -14.76 6.15
N ARG A 130 -9.37 -13.58 6.35
CA ARG A 130 -9.34 -12.53 5.34
C ARG A 130 -8.45 -12.95 4.17
N ALA A 131 -7.27 -13.50 4.45
CA ALA A 131 -6.34 -14.02 3.46
C ALA A 131 -6.96 -15.18 2.67
N HIS A 132 -7.68 -16.09 3.33
CA HIS A 132 -8.41 -17.16 2.64
C HIS A 132 -9.48 -16.62 1.68
N LEU A 133 -10.35 -15.72 2.14
CA LEU A 133 -11.38 -15.13 1.28
C LEU A 133 -10.79 -14.36 0.10
N LEU A 134 -9.71 -13.60 0.35
CA LEU A 134 -8.98 -12.88 -0.69
C LEU A 134 -8.39 -13.82 -1.73
N ARG A 135 -7.71 -14.88 -1.27
CA ARG A 135 -7.12 -15.90 -2.14
C ARG A 135 -8.18 -16.55 -3.01
N ASP A 136 -9.25 -17.04 -2.40
CA ASP A 136 -10.29 -17.78 -3.10
C ASP A 136 -10.96 -16.92 -4.18
N TYR A 137 -11.19 -15.63 -3.88
CA TYR A 137 -11.73 -14.66 -4.84
C TYR A 137 -10.77 -14.35 -6.00
N LEU A 138 -9.49 -14.09 -5.70
CA LEU A 138 -8.51 -13.67 -6.70
C LEU A 138 -8.01 -14.83 -7.58
N GLN A 139 -7.92 -16.03 -7.02
CA GLN A 139 -7.49 -17.22 -7.78
C GLN A 139 -8.46 -17.61 -8.90
N GLN A 140 -9.74 -17.30 -8.73
CA GLN A 140 -10.74 -17.47 -9.79
C GLN A 140 -10.53 -16.51 -10.97
N ARG A 141 -9.86 -15.37 -10.72
CA ARG A 141 -9.62 -14.31 -11.72
C ARG A 141 -8.27 -14.44 -12.40
N SER A 142 -7.24 -14.87 -11.66
CA SER A 142 -5.89 -14.93 -12.20
C SER A 142 -5.02 -15.98 -11.51
N ARG A 143 -4.20 -16.65 -12.34
CA ARG A 143 -3.14 -17.55 -11.86
C ARG A 143 -2.05 -16.80 -11.07
N SER A 144 -1.91 -15.50 -11.30
CA SER A 144 -0.93 -14.63 -10.63
C SER A 144 -1.36 -14.20 -9.22
N ALA A 145 -2.58 -14.54 -8.77
CA ALA A 145 -3.10 -14.17 -7.46
C ALA A 145 -2.19 -14.63 -6.30
N ALA A 146 -1.74 -15.89 -6.35
CA ALA A 146 -0.84 -16.42 -5.34
C ALA A 146 0.55 -15.78 -5.39
N GLU A 147 1.01 -15.35 -6.57
CA GLU A 147 2.28 -14.62 -6.72
C GLU A 147 2.19 -13.24 -6.11
N MET A 148 1.11 -12.50 -6.39
CA MET A 148 0.85 -11.21 -5.77
C MET A 148 0.84 -11.30 -4.25
N MET A 149 0.08 -12.26 -3.71
CA MET A 149 -0.10 -12.39 -2.26
C MET A 149 1.17 -12.86 -1.54
N ALA A 150 1.99 -13.72 -2.16
CA ALA A 150 3.09 -14.39 -1.46
C ALA A 150 4.51 -14.06 -1.92
N ASP A 151 4.65 -13.50 -3.12
CA ASP A 151 5.95 -13.28 -3.75
C ASP A 151 6.21 -11.82 -4.10
N THR A 152 5.33 -10.89 -3.72
CA THR A 152 5.59 -9.45 -3.86
C THR A 152 5.80 -8.79 -2.50
N ALA A 153 6.63 -7.75 -2.46
CA ALA A 153 6.84 -6.89 -1.31
C ALA A 153 6.97 -5.41 -1.75
N ALA A 154 6.28 -4.50 -1.07
CA ALA A 154 6.22 -3.08 -1.45
C ALA A 154 6.92 -2.14 -0.47
N CYS A 155 7.22 -0.93 -0.96
CA CYS A 155 7.35 0.25 -0.12
C CYS A 155 6.15 1.16 -0.42
N GLN A 156 5.28 1.37 0.56
CA GLN A 156 4.05 2.15 0.39
C GLN A 156 4.14 3.42 1.23
N LEU A 157 3.65 4.53 0.69
CA LEU A 157 3.68 5.83 1.36
C LEU A 157 2.26 6.34 1.56
N THR A 158 1.88 6.56 2.81
CA THR A 158 0.63 7.21 3.19
C THR A 158 0.89 8.69 3.42
N LEU A 159 0.15 9.57 2.76
CA LEU A 159 0.30 11.02 2.90
C LEU A 159 -0.73 11.61 3.89
N ASP A 160 -0.51 12.85 4.31
CA ASP A 160 -1.47 13.61 5.11
C ASP A 160 -2.87 13.66 4.43
N PRO A 161 -3.94 13.85 5.22
CA PRO A 161 -5.30 14.00 4.68
C PRO A 161 -5.38 15.08 3.60
N THR A 162 -6.02 14.77 2.47
CA THR A 162 -6.11 15.66 1.31
C THR A 162 -7.50 15.58 0.66
N PRO A 163 -7.99 16.65 0.00
CA PRO A 163 -9.21 16.62 -0.78
C PRO A 163 -9.18 15.50 -1.83
N TRP A 164 -10.38 15.02 -2.19
CA TRP A 164 -10.53 14.00 -3.22
C TRP A 164 -9.87 14.41 -4.55
N THR A 165 -10.03 15.68 -4.96
CA THR A 165 -9.42 16.29 -6.15
C THR A 165 -7.90 16.06 -6.19
N ASP A 166 -7.24 16.33 -5.06
CA ASP A 166 -5.78 16.31 -4.94
C ASP A 166 -5.26 14.86 -4.94
N ALA A 167 -6.00 13.94 -4.32
CA ALA A 167 -5.72 12.50 -4.41
C ALA A 167 -5.83 11.97 -5.86
N LEU A 168 -6.78 12.50 -6.65
CA LEU A 168 -6.90 12.17 -8.07
C LEU A 168 -5.77 12.78 -8.90
N GLU A 169 -5.36 14.02 -8.64
CA GLU A 169 -4.21 14.63 -9.30
C GLU A 169 -2.91 13.88 -9.02
N LEU A 170 -2.71 13.43 -7.77
CA LEU A 170 -1.60 12.55 -7.43
C LEU A 170 -1.66 11.23 -8.20
N LEU A 171 -2.83 10.60 -8.28
CA LEU A 171 -3.03 9.39 -9.07
C LEU A 171 -2.67 9.61 -10.54
N ARG A 172 -3.13 10.70 -11.14
CA ARG A 172 -2.84 11.08 -12.54
C ARG A 172 -1.34 11.31 -12.75
N ALA A 173 -0.69 12.03 -11.83
CA ALA A 173 0.75 12.28 -11.87
C ALA A 173 1.56 10.98 -11.78
N VAL A 174 1.21 10.10 -10.85
CA VAL A 174 1.89 8.80 -10.67
C VAL A 174 1.67 7.89 -11.88
N VAL A 175 0.45 7.82 -12.43
CA VAL A 175 0.19 7.03 -13.63
C VAL A 175 0.99 7.55 -14.82
N ARG A 176 1.09 8.87 -15.01
CA ARG A 176 1.88 9.50 -16.07
C ARG A 176 3.38 9.24 -15.91
N LEU A 177 3.90 9.29 -14.67
CA LEU A 177 5.32 9.14 -14.37
C LEU A 177 5.73 7.70 -14.06
N ARG A 178 4.80 6.73 -14.12
CA ARG A 178 5.01 5.37 -13.59
C ARG A 178 6.28 4.72 -14.11
N ASP A 179 6.53 4.79 -15.42
CA ASP A 179 7.65 4.08 -16.04
C ASP A 179 8.98 4.72 -15.62
N ASP A 180 8.99 6.03 -15.38
CA ASP A 180 10.17 6.76 -14.90
C ASP A 180 10.40 6.55 -13.41
N LEU A 181 9.33 6.43 -12.62
CA LEU A 181 9.40 6.13 -11.19
C LEU A 181 9.96 4.71 -10.97
N GLU A 182 9.42 3.73 -11.69
CA GLU A 182 9.90 2.35 -11.60
C GLU A 182 11.33 2.20 -12.10
N ARG A 183 11.70 2.81 -13.24
CA ARG A 183 13.10 2.75 -13.72
C ARG A 183 14.10 3.34 -12.72
N ARG A 184 13.70 4.36 -11.94
CA ARG A 184 14.56 4.99 -10.94
C ARG A 184 14.62 4.24 -9.62
N TRP A 185 13.51 3.64 -9.19
CA TRP A 185 13.37 3.03 -7.88
C TRP A 185 13.55 1.51 -7.89
N ASN A 186 12.92 0.84 -8.84
CA ASN A 186 12.85 -0.61 -8.90
C ASN A 186 14.13 -1.16 -9.57
N PRO A 187 14.86 -2.08 -8.93
CA PRO A 187 16.02 -2.69 -9.54
C PRO A 187 15.61 -3.49 -10.77
N TRP A 188 16.45 -3.45 -11.81
CA TRP A 188 16.22 -4.25 -13.00
C TRP A 188 16.27 -5.75 -12.67
N ARG A 189 15.38 -6.52 -13.29
CA ARG A 189 15.36 -7.98 -13.17
C ARG A 189 14.89 -8.64 -14.47
N SER A 190 15.21 -9.92 -14.62
CA SER A 190 14.54 -10.78 -15.58
C SER A 190 13.18 -11.25 -15.03
N GLY A 191 12.19 -11.40 -15.92
CA GLY A 191 10.82 -11.79 -15.56
C GLY A 191 9.91 -10.59 -15.25
N PRO A 192 8.66 -10.86 -14.82
CA PRO A 192 7.66 -9.80 -14.62
C PRO A 192 8.03 -8.91 -13.43
N SER A 193 7.84 -7.61 -13.57
CA SER A 193 7.85 -6.65 -12.46
C SER A 193 6.69 -6.91 -11.49
N ARG A 194 6.79 -6.39 -10.27
CA ARG A 194 5.68 -6.40 -9.31
C ARG A 194 4.43 -5.78 -9.92
N ARG A 195 4.57 -4.63 -10.59
CA ARG A 195 3.45 -3.97 -11.28
C ARG A 195 2.78 -4.89 -12.31
N GLU A 196 3.55 -5.59 -13.14
CA GLU A 196 2.98 -6.50 -14.15
C GLU A 196 2.21 -7.66 -13.48
N ILE A 197 2.72 -8.21 -12.38
CA ILE A 197 1.99 -9.22 -11.60
C ILE A 197 0.67 -8.64 -11.10
N TRP A 198 0.68 -7.48 -10.45
CA TRP A 198 -0.52 -6.84 -9.92
C TRP A 198 -1.55 -6.49 -11.00
N ALA A 199 -1.10 -5.99 -12.15
CA ALA A 199 -1.97 -5.66 -13.28
C ALA A 199 -2.68 -6.89 -13.88
N GLN A 200 -2.12 -8.09 -13.73
CA GLN A 200 -2.71 -9.34 -14.22
C GLN A 200 -3.66 -10.01 -13.22
N VAL A 201 -3.62 -9.63 -11.93
CA VAL A 201 -4.42 -10.31 -10.89
C VAL A 201 -5.89 -9.97 -11.00
N ASP A 202 -6.18 -8.67 -10.99
CA ASP A 202 -7.53 -8.13 -11.12
C ASP A 202 -7.42 -6.70 -11.65
N PRO A 203 -7.43 -6.52 -12.99
CA PRO A 203 -7.27 -5.21 -13.61
C PRO A 203 -8.28 -4.17 -13.12
N GLU A 204 -9.49 -4.58 -12.74
CA GLU A 204 -10.55 -3.66 -12.32
C GLU A 204 -10.25 -2.94 -11.00
N ARG A 205 -9.39 -3.52 -10.15
CA ARG A 205 -8.97 -2.91 -8.88
C ARG A 205 -7.49 -2.53 -8.86
N CYS A 206 -6.69 -3.02 -9.80
CA CYS A 206 -5.25 -2.73 -9.88
C CYS A 206 -4.91 -1.62 -10.87
N VAL A 207 -5.74 -1.39 -11.89
CA VAL A 207 -5.48 -0.41 -12.95
C VAL A 207 -6.58 0.65 -12.97
N PRO A 208 -6.25 1.93 -12.72
CA PRO A 208 -7.23 3.00 -12.82
C PRO A 208 -7.73 3.12 -14.27
N PRO A 209 -9.03 3.33 -14.50
CA PRO A 209 -9.57 3.51 -15.84
C PRO A 209 -8.93 4.68 -16.57
N ARG A 210 -8.87 4.56 -17.90
CA ARG A 210 -8.28 5.59 -18.76
C ARG A 210 -8.85 6.99 -18.49
N GLY A 211 -10.17 7.13 -18.41
CA GLY A 211 -10.79 8.43 -18.17
C GLY A 211 -10.48 9.05 -16.81
N MET A 212 -10.28 8.22 -15.78
CA MET A 212 -9.80 8.66 -14.46
C MET A 212 -8.34 9.14 -14.56
N SER A 213 -7.48 8.35 -15.20
CA SER A 213 -6.04 8.65 -15.32
C SER A 213 -5.70 9.80 -16.27
N GLU A 214 -6.52 10.04 -17.28
CA GLU A 214 -6.35 11.14 -18.25
C GLU A 214 -7.09 12.42 -17.83
N GLY A 215 -7.86 12.37 -16.74
CA GLY A 215 -8.62 13.52 -16.24
C GLY A 215 -9.82 13.91 -17.11
N THR A 216 -10.37 12.98 -17.88
CA THR A 216 -11.57 13.23 -18.72
C THR A 216 -12.87 12.94 -17.98
N TRP A 217 -12.81 12.25 -16.84
CA TRP A 217 -13.96 12.04 -15.95
C TRP A 217 -14.03 13.11 -14.87
N SER A 218 -15.25 13.46 -14.45
CA SER A 218 -15.45 14.29 -13.26
C SER A 218 -15.03 13.53 -12.01
N ASP A 219 -14.82 14.27 -10.92
CA ASP A 219 -14.47 13.73 -9.62
C ASP A 219 -15.52 12.78 -9.07
N GLU A 220 -16.80 13.11 -9.24
CA GLU A 220 -17.94 12.27 -8.87
C GLU A 220 -17.95 10.98 -9.69
N ALA A 221 -17.69 11.05 -11.00
CA ALA A 221 -17.61 9.88 -11.85
C ALA A 221 -16.43 8.98 -11.46
N CYS A 222 -15.29 9.57 -11.07
CA CYS A 222 -14.15 8.84 -10.55
C CYS A 222 -14.48 8.12 -9.24
N LEU A 223 -15.12 8.81 -8.28
CA LEU A 223 -15.49 8.20 -7.02
C LEU A 223 -16.58 7.13 -7.20
N ASP A 224 -17.59 7.42 -8.02
CA ASP A 224 -18.66 6.48 -8.32
C ASP A 224 -18.12 5.18 -8.93
N HIS A 225 -17.14 5.30 -9.84
CA HIS A 225 -16.43 4.16 -10.39
C HIS A 225 -15.73 3.32 -9.29
N VAL A 226 -15.00 3.97 -8.38
CA VAL A 226 -14.32 3.32 -7.26
C VAL A 226 -15.32 2.62 -6.35
N LEU A 227 -16.39 3.29 -5.93
CA LEU A 227 -17.43 2.73 -5.06
C LEU A 227 -18.25 1.62 -5.73
N SER A 228 -18.25 1.57 -7.06
CA SER A 228 -18.89 0.50 -7.83
C SER A 228 -18.07 -0.79 -7.91
N ARG A 229 -16.79 -0.78 -7.53
CA ARG A 229 -15.97 -2.00 -7.57
C ARG A 229 -16.53 -3.03 -6.58
N PRO A 230 -16.52 -4.33 -6.91
CA PRO A 230 -16.85 -5.35 -5.94
C PRO A 230 -15.87 -5.31 -4.77
N SER A 231 -16.41 -5.20 -3.56
CA SER A 231 -15.69 -5.63 -2.37
C SER A 231 -15.48 -7.14 -2.43
N ILE A 232 -14.56 -7.66 -1.62
CA ILE A 232 -14.25 -9.09 -1.54
C ILE A 232 -14.76 -9.65 -0.20
N VAL A 233 -14.62 -8.85 0.84
CA VAL A 233 -15.11 -9.15 2.18
C VAL A 233 -15.95 -8.00 2.70
N ALA A 234 -16.88 -8.33 3.58
CA ALA A 234 -17.59 -7.35 4.38
C ALA A 234 -17.69 -7.82 5.84
N ALA A 235 -18.01 -6.89 6.75
CA ALA A 235 -18.23 -7.22 8.15
C ALA A 235 -19.73 -7.48 8.38
N ALA A 236 -20.05 -8.65 8.94
CA ALA A 236 -21.39 -8.93 9.45
C ALA A 236 -21.66 -8.17 10.76
N ALA A 237 -22.90 -8.21 11.25
CA ALA A 237 -23.34 -7.51 12.47
C ALA A 237 -22.50 -7.87 13.71
N ASP A 238 -22.03 -9.12 13.77
CA ASP A 238 -21.18 -9.68 14.82
C ASP A 238 -19.69 -9.31 14.67
N GLY A 239 -19.35 -8.45 13.70
CA GLY A 239 -17.98 -8.08 13.36
C GLY A 239 -17.22 -9.13 12.54
N ARG A 240 -17.81 -10.29 12.26
CA ARG A 240 -17.17 -11.37 11.52
C ARG A 240 -17.03 -11.00 10.04
N LEU A 241 -15.85 -11.26 9.47
CA LEU A 241 -15.64 -11.09 8.03
C LEU A 241 -16.35 -12.20 7.26
N ILE A 242 -17.19 -11.81 6.29
CA ILE A 242 -17.90 -12.72 5.39
C ILE A 242 -17.49 -12.44 3.94
N PRO A 243 -17.48 -13.46 3.05
CA PRO A 243 -17.38 -13.22 1.62
C PRO A 243 -18.53 -12.31 1.17
N PHE A 244 -18.22 -11.34 0.32
CA PHE A 244 -19.21 -10.40 -0.20
C PHE A 244 -18.76 -9.92 -1.57
N GLU A 245 -19.56 -10.15 -2.61
CA GLU A 245 -19.30 -9.73 -3.99
C GLU A 245 -20.32 -8.69 -4.45
N GLY A 246 -20.40 -7.58 -3.71
CA GLY A 246 -21.21 -6.42 -4.06
C GLY A 246 -20.37 -5.15 -4.04
N SER A 247 -20.92 -4.08 -4.60
CA SER A 247 -20.32 -2.74 -4.55
C SER A 247 -20.33 -2.17 -3.14
N PHE A 248 -19.66 -1.03 -2.94
CA PHE A 248 -19.78 -0.27 -1.68
C PHE A 248 -21.23 0.10 -1.37
N TYR A 249 -22.00 0.45 -2.41
CA TYR A 249 -23.41 0.80 -2.28
C TYR A 249 -24.24 -0.39 -1.79
N ASP A 250 -23.96 -1.59 -2.29
CA ASP A 250 -24.62 -2.81 -1.84
C ASP A 250 -24.27 -3.12 -0.39
N ALA A 251 -23.00 -2.93 0.00
CA ALA A 251 -22.53 -3.16 1.36
C ALA A 251 -23.22 -2.22 2.37
N VAL A 252 -23.30 -0.93 2.07
CA VAL A 252 -24.01 0.07 2.90
C VAL A 252 -25.52 -0.21 2.94
N ALA A 253 -26.08 -0.85 1.90
CA ALA A 253 -27.50 -1.15 1.86
C ALA A 253 -27.90 -2.45 2.57
N ALA A 254 -27.07 -3.49 2.49
CA ALA A 254 -27.41 -4.85 2.90
C ALA A 254 -26.85 -5.24 4.27
N LEU A 255 -25.80 -4.56 4.74
CA LEU A 255 -25.14 -4.92 5.99
C LEU A 255 -25.43 -3.85 7.05
N PRO A 256 -25.54 -4.25 8.32
CA PRO A 256 -25.53 -3.31 9.43
C PRO A 256 -24.11 -2.75 9.56
N VAL A 257 -23.77 -1.89 8.62
CA VAL A 257 -22.73 -0.92 8.79
C VAL A 257 -23.32 0.03 9.84
N GLY A 258 -22.71 0.10 11.03
CA GLY A 258 -23.10 1.11 12.00
C GLY A 258 -23.01 2.52 11.39
N ASP A 259 -23.38 3.55 12.14
CA ASP A 259 -23.43 4.93 11.64
C ASP A 259 -22.06 5.49 11.16
N ASP A 260 -20.97 4.73 11.34
CA ASP A 260 -19.63 5.08 10.88
C ASP A 260 -19.36 4.67 9.42
N LEU A 261 -19.82 5.53 8.50
CA LEU A 261 -19.53 5.45 7.07
C LEU A 261 -18.02 5.47 6.78
N ALA A 262 -17.23 6.21 7.58
CA ALA A 262 -15.78 6.34 7.39
C ALA A 262 -15.07 5.01 7.63
N ALA A 263 -15.42 4.28 8.68
CA ALA A 263 -14.91 2.93 8.92
C ALA A 263 -15.30 1.94 7.81
N CYS A 264 -16.52 2.07 7.26
CA CYS A 264 -16.95 1.26 6.13
C CYS A 264 -16.13 1.53 4.88
N PHE A 265 -16.00 2.81 4.52
CA PHE A 265 -15.20 3.25 3.38
C PHE A 265 -13.74 2.82 3.54
N GLY A 266 -13.16 2.99 4.73
CA GLY A 266 -11.81 2.54 5.05
C GLY A 266 -11.61 1.03 4.84
N ARG A 267 -12.59 0.20 5.23
CA ARG A 267 -12.55 -1.26 4.97
C ARG A 267 -12.66 -1.57 3.48
N PHE A 268 -13.58 -0.93 2.77
CA PHE A 268 -13.78 -1.10 1.33
C PHE A 268 -12.52 -0.76 0.52
N MET A 269 -11.87 0.35 0.84
CA MET A 269 -10.65 0.80 0.16
C MET A 269 -9.47 -0.16 0.32
N LYS A 270 -9.51 -1.12 1.25
CA LYS A 270 -8.52 -2.20 1.33
C LYS A 270 -8.61 -3.20 0.17
N HIS A 271 -9.62 -3.12 -0.68
CA HIS A 271 -9.79 -3.96 -1.88
C HIS A 271 -9.54 -3.19 -3.19
N ILE A 272 -9.07 -1.95 -3.09
CA ILE A 272 -8.64 -1.11 -4.22
C ILE A 272 -7.11 -1.02 -4.19
N TYR A 273 -6.48 -1.33 -5.32
CA TYR A 273 -5.04 -1.56 -5.45
C TYR A 273 -4.39 -0.74 -6.57
N TYR A 274 -4.99 0.40 -6.91
CA TYR A 274 -4.39 1.34 -7.85
C TYR A 274 -3.00 1.79 -7.41
N PRO A 275 -2.14 2.29 -8.34
CA PRO A 275 -0.81 2.82 -8.02
C PRO A 275 -0.83 3.93 -6.96
N VAL A 276 -1.94 4.67 -6.89
CA VAL A 276 -2.31 5.54 -5.77
C VAL A 276 -3.71 5.11 -5.32
N LYS A 277 -3.88 4.77 -4.05
CA LYS A 277 -5.20 4.48 -3.47
C LYS A 277 -5.85 5.81 -3.06
N PRO A 278 -6.95 6.24 -3.71
CA PRO A 278 -7.55 7.53 -3.42
C PRO A 278 -8.49 7.39 -2.21
N ARG A 279 -7.93 7.55 -1.02
CA ARG A 279 -8.64 7.56 0.28
C ARG A 279 -8.29 8.86 1.00
N VAL A 280 -8.95 9.17 2.12
CA VAL A 280 -8.74 10.42 2.87
C VAL A 280 -7.24 10.73 3.07
N MET A 281 -6.45 9.72 3.46
CA MET A 281 -4.98 9.76 3.46
C MET A 281 -4.46 8.91 2.29
N PRO A 282 -4.16 9.50 1.12
CA PRO A 282 -3.86 8.76 -0.09
C PRO A 282 -2.56 7.97 0.07
N GLU A 283 -2.49 6.86 -0.66
CA GLU A 283 -1.44 5.87 -0.45
C GLU A 283 -0.76 5.56 -1.78
N LEU A 284 0.52 5.91 -1.91
CA LEU A 284 1.36 5.53 -3.06
C LEU A 284 1.82 4.09 -2.90
N ARG A 285 1.53 3.23 -3.89
CA ARG A 285 1.70 1.77 -3.82
C ARG A 285 2.58 1.18 -4.93
N LEU A 286 3.12 2.04 -5.80
CA LEU A 286 3.87 1.64 -6.99
C LEU A 286 5.27 1.08 -6.67
N LEU A 287 5.87 1.51 -5.57
CA LEU A 287 7.30 1.29 -5.32
C LEU A 287 7.56 -0.12 -4.78
N ASP A 288 8.56 -0.79 -5.34
CA ASP A 288 9.07 -2.04 -4.79
C ASP A 288 9.71 -1.80 -3.42
N SER A 289 9.70 -2.81 -2.55
CA SER A 289 10.54 -2.76 -1.37
C SER A 289 12.02 -2.61 -1.77
N ARG A 290 12.78 -1.84 -0.98
CA ARG A 290 14.23 -1.62 -1.14
C ARG A 290 14.89 -1.55 0.23
N GLU A 291 16.21 -1.72 0.23
CA GLU A 291 17.03 -1.68 1.43
C GLU A 291 16.79 -0.37 2.21
N PRO A 292 16.74 -0.39 3.55
CA PRO A 292 16.38 0.79 4.34
C PRO A 292 17.18 2.06 4.00
N GLU A 293 18.45 1.93 3.61
CA GLU A 293 19.31 3.04 3.22
C GLU A 293 18.77 3.82 2.02
N ARG A 294 18.03 3.16 1.13
CA ARG A 294 17.44 3.77 -0.07
C ARG A 294 16.24 4.65 0.25
N LEU A 295 15.62 4.50 1.42
CA LEU A 295 14.44 5.28 1.81
C LEU A 295 14.68 6.79 1.83
N ALA A 296 15.93 7.24 2.04
CA ALA A 296 16.26 8.66 1.94
C ALA A 296 16.04 9.23 0.53
N GLU A 297 16.11 8.39 -0.51
CA GLU A 297 15.91 8.81 -1.90
C GLU A 297 14.43 9.09 -2.21
N LEU A 298 13.51 8.59 -1.38
CA LEU A 298 12.08 8.88 -1.50
C LEU A 298 11.80 10.38 -1.41
N GLU A 299 12.62 11.13 -0.66
CA GLU A 299 12.50 12.58 -0.57
C GLU A 299 12.54 13.24 -1.95
N HIS A 300 13.49 12.84 -2.79
CA HIS A 300 13.65 13.40 -4.13
C HIS A 300 12.59 12.86 -5.10
N LEU A 301 12.19 11.60 -4.93
CA LEU A 301 11.12 11.00 -5.71
C LEU A 301 9.79 11.75 -5.46
N LEU A 302 9.43 11.99 -4.20
CA LEU A 302 8.23 12.70 -3.78
C LEU A 302 8.25 14.16 -4.23
N ALA A 303 9.39 14.85 -4.11
CA ALA A 303 9.53 16.21 -4.62
C ALA A 303 9.27 16.29 -6.14
N GLY A 304 9.67 15.26 -6.88
CA GLY A 304 9.42 15.14 -8.32
C GLY A 304 7.94 14.89 -8.70
N LEU A 305 7.10 14.47 -7.75
CA LEU A 305 5.65 14.31 -7.98
C LEU A 305 4.89 15.63 -7.88
N GLY A 306 5.53 16.72 -7.43
CA GLY A 306 4.90 18.03 -7.30
C GLY A 306 3.89 18.12 -6.15
N LEU A 307 4.03 17.27 -5.12
CA LEU A 307 3.18 17.32 -3.93
C LEU A 307 3.33 18.69 -3.22
N PRO A 308 2.25 19.47 -3.07
CA PRO A 308 2.30 20.75 -2.38
C PRO A 308 2.86 20.57 -0.96
N GLY A 309 3.87 21.35 -0.58
CA GLY A 309 4.47 21.30 0.77
C GLY A 309 5.67 20.38 0.95
N TRP A 310 5.88 19.41 0.05
CA TRP A 310 7.05 18.55 0.12
C TRP A 310 8.30 19.28 -0.42
N CYS A 311 8.92 20.09 0.43
CA CYS A 311 10.19 20.74 0.13
C CYS A 311 11.33 19.72 0.31
N SER A 312 12.09 19.44 -0.74
CA SER A 312 13.38 18.77 -0.56
C SER A 312 14.27 19.67 0.30
N GLY A 313 14.84 19.15 1.38
CA GLY A 313 15.91 19.81 2.13
C GLY A 313 17.16 20.03 1.27
N ALA A 314 17.24 19.35 0.11
CA ALA A 314 18.18 19.69 -0.95
C ALA A 314 17.73 20.97 -1.68
N ARG A 315 18.59 22.00 -1.68
CA ARG A 315 18.48 23.14 -2.60
C ARG A 315 18.28 22.60 -4.02
N ARG A 316 17.23 23.05 -4.71
CA ARG A 316 17.10 22.83 -6.16
C ARG A 316 18.44 23.15 -6.81
N PRO A 317 19.07 22.24 -7.58
CA PRO A 317 20.17 22.65 -8.43
C PRO A 317 19.65 23.77 -9.32
N ALA A 318 20.35 24.90 -9.34
CA ALA A 318 20.02 26.01 -10.21
C ALA A 318 19.87 25.45 -11.62
N VAL A 319 18.69 25.62 -12.21
CA VAL A 319 18.51 25.37 -13.64
C VAL A 319 19.50 26.30 -14.31
N LEU A 320 20.54 25.74 -14.91
CA LEU A 320 21.43 26.47 -15.79
C LEU A 320 20.56 26.93 -16.96
N SER A 321 20.11 28.18 -16.90
CA SER A 321 19.68 28.92 -18.07
C SER A 321 20.81 28.86 -19.07
N THR A 322 20.63 28.03 -20.09
CA THR A 322 21.44 28.01 -21.30
C THR A 322 20.78 28.96 -22.31
N PRO A 323 21.59 29.62 -23.15
CA PRO A 323 21.55 31.07 -23.40
C PRO A 323 20.36 31.60 -24.18
#